data_AF-A0A3C0FBT1-F1
#
_entry.id   AF-A0A3C0FBT1-F1
#
_cell.length_a   1.000
_cell.length_b   1.000
_cell.length_c   1.000
_cell.angle_alpha   90.00
_cell.angle_beta   90.00
_cell.angle_gamma   90.00
#
_symmetry.space_group_name_H-M   'P 1'
#
loop_
_entity.id
_entity.type
_entity.pdbx_description
1 polymer ?
#
loop_
_entity_poly.entity_id
_entity_poly.type
_entity_poly.pdbx_seq_one_letter_code
_entity_poly.pdbx_strand_id
1 'polypeptide(L)'
;MLLAASAMLGRARVARQTAGALAVFELVLVGRGGLALLIEGLNGYVLTLVGFEAILAATLTMAFSYGLPVLTTTKPWHARATPEEISCAVVMLVSTVAGVGDVRPGPVMLKNVTVALIAIGLAYVGGSGLGAAAGATAGMIPGVASQLIPAGAGAFAFGGLLSGAFRIFGKAGAAVGFFLGATGLLLEMATPAELAGKAAEHGLAGMLFLVLPLPAFFSAARRLGLTHSQTQATESEEATVRGTVSNRLHEVSQAFRELSRAFEPDGVPQPSPEPDRYRLFGNIACRVCETCASYQGCWEQDFQQTYRGMYDLLTIAELNHGLKSELVPKQLRAHCSHLSELVPTVDYLLDLARLTVNWQRRVDESRGGGRAAAWSIKSH
;
A
#
# COMPACT_ATOMS: atom_id res chain seq x y z
N MET A 1 -15.03 -9.02 -34.25
CA MET A 1 -14.86 -7.60 -34.67
C MET A 1 -14.71 -6.63 -33.49
N LEU A 2 -15.54 -6.69 -32.44
CA LEU A 2 -15.46 -5.77 -31.29
C LEU A 2 -14.14 -5.84 -30.49
N LEU A 3 -13.56 -7.02 -30.31
CA LEU A 3 -12.25 -7.21 -29.63
C LEU A 3 -11.06 -6.68 -30.44
N ALA A 4 -11.14 -6.73 -31.77
CA ALA A 4 -10.11 -6.18 -32.65
C ALA A 4 -10.19 -4.65 -32.70
N ALA A 5 -11.41 -4.09 -32.70
CA ALA A 5 -11.64 -2.65 -32.62
C ALA A 5 -11.17 -2.06 -31.29
N SER A 6 -11.44 -2.70 -30.15
CA SER A 6 -10.96 -2.25 -28.84
C SER A 6 -9.43 -2.34 -28.70
N ALA A 7 -8.80 -3.37 -29.27
CA ALA A 7 -7.34 -3.48 -29.33
C ALA A 7 -6.69 -2.43 -30.24
N MET A 8 -7.31 -2.10 -31.37
CA MET A 8 -6.84 -1.04 -32.28
C MET A 8 -7.03 0.36 -31.68
N LEU A 9 -8.16 0.63 -31.02
CA LEU A 9 -8.40 1.86 -30.26
C LEU A 9 -7.41 2.02 -29.09
N GLY A 10 -7.07 0.92 -28.41
CA GLY A 10 -6.04 0.88 -27.37
C GLY A 10 -4.66 1.23 -27.91
N ARG A 11 -4.23 0.62 -29.02
CA ARG A 11 -2.94 0.91 -29.66
C ARG A 11 -2.84 2.34 -30.19
N ALA A 12 -3.91 2.85 -30.81
CA ALA A 12 -3.94 4.23 -31.31
C ALA A 12 -3.90 5.27 -30.17
N ARG A 13 -4.55 4.97 -29.03
CA ARG A 13 -4.47 5.81 -27.82
C ARG A 13 -3.06 5.82 -27.24
N VAL A 14 -2.45 4.64 -27.05
CA VAL A 14 -1.07 4.52 -26.53
C VAL A 14 -0.08 5.22 -27.46
N ALA A 15 -0.20 5.04 -28.78
CA ALA A 15 0.66 5.71 -29.77
C ALA A 15 0.53 7.24 -29.74
N ARG A 16 -0.68 7.78 -29.52
CA ARG A 16 -0.89 9.24 -29.38
C ARG A 16 -0.29 9.77 -28.08
N GLN A 17 -0.39 9.00 -26.99
CA GLN A 17 0.18 9.37 -25.69
C GLN A 17 1.72 9.33 -25.69
N THR A 18 2.32 8.30 -26.29
CA THR A 18 3.78 8.20 -26.42
C THR A 18 4.34 9.28 -27.36
N ALA A 19 3.62 9.62 -28.44
CA ALA A 19 4.00 10.73 -29.30
C ALA A 19 3.98 12.08 -28.57
N GLY A 20 2.98 12.32 -27.70
CA GLY A 20 2.92 13.52 -26.87
C GLY A 20 4.06 13.61 -25.86
N ALA A 21 4.39 12.51 -25.18
CA ALA A 21 5.51 12.46 -24.24
C ALA A 21 6.86 12.70 -24.95
N LEU A 22 7.07 12.11 -26.14
CA LEU A 22 8.26 12.34 -26.96
C LEU A 22 8.35 13.80 -27.44
N ALA A 23 7.23 14.41 -27.83
CA ALA A 23 7.22 15.82 -28.24
C ALA A 23 7.61 16.76 -27.09
N VAL A 24 7.14 16.50 -25.86
CA VAL A 24 7.54 17.27 -24.67
C VAL A 24 9.01 17.03 -24.32
N PHE A 25 9.48 15.78 -24.43
CA PHE A 25 10.89 15.45 -24.23
C PHE A 25 11.79 16.28 -25.16
N GLU A 26 11.53 16.24 -26.47
CA GLU A 26 12.27 17.00 -27.48
C GLU A 26 12.18 18.51 -27.23
N LEU A 27 11.00 19.02 -26.90
CA LEU A 27 10.80 20.45 -26.62
C LEU A 27 11.63 20.92 -25.42
N VAL A 28 11.67 20.14 -24.33
CA VAL A 28 12.47 20.47 -23.14
C VAL A 28 13.96 20.35 -23.45
N LEU A 29 14.38 19.27 -24.12
CA LEU A 29 15.78 19.04 -24.45
C LEU A 29 16.34 20.15 -25.36
N VAL A 30 15.60 20.51 -26.41
CA VAL A 30 16.01 21.56 -27.35
C VAL A 30 15.84 22.95 -26.75
N GLY A 31 14.75 23.21 -26.05
CA GLY A 31 14.44 24.52 -25.48
C GLY A 31 15.35 24.87 -24.30
N ARG A 32 15.30 24.08 -23.22
CA ARG A 32 16.15 24.29 -22.03
C ARG A 32 17.62 23.99 -22.33
N GLY A 33 17.91 22.93 -23.08
CA GLY A 33 19.29 22.62 -23.49
C GLY A 33 19.88 23.70 -24.39
N GLY A 34 19.12 24.19 -25.38
CA GLY A 34 19.55 25.31 -26.23
C GLY A 34 19.76 26.61 -25.45
N LEU A 35 18.88 26.91 -24.49
CA LEU A 35 19.03 28.08 -23.62
C LEU A 35 20.26 27.96 -22.69
N ALA A 36 20.48 26.79 -22.10
CA ALA A 36 21.63 26.52 -21.25
C ALA A 36 22.96 26.63 -22.02
N LEU A 37 22.98 26.18 -23.28
CA LEU A 37 24.13 26.34 -24.18
C LEU A 37 24.47 27.81 -24.47
N LEU A 38 23.45 28.67 -24.57
CA LEU A 38 23.62 30.09 -24.87
C LEU A 38 24.01 30.93 -23.64
N ILE A 39 23.57 30.55 -22.44
CA ILE A 39 23.75 31.36 -21.22
C ILE A 39 24.85 30.82 -20.31
N GLU A 40 24.92 29.51 -20.09
CA GLU A 40 25.78 28.88 -19.07
C GLU A 40 26.99 28.15 -19.66
N GLY A 41 26.95 27.84 -20.97
CA GLY A 41 28.00 27.09 -21.67
C GLY A 41 27.91 25.56 -21.49
N LEU A 42 28.75 24.82 -22.22
CA LEU A 42 28.78 23.34 -22.17
C LEU A 42 29.44 22.84 -20.88
N ASN A 43 28.63 22.55 -19.87
CA ASN A 43 29.03 21.84 -18.66
C ASN A 43 28.33 20.47 -18.58
N GLY A 44 29.08 19.39 -18.31
CA GLY A 44 28.53 18.04 -18.19
C GLY A 44 27.45 17.93 -17.11
N TYR A 45 27.55 18.72 -16.04
CA TYR A 45 26.53 18.81 -15.00
C TYR A 45 25.20 19.35 -15.52
N VAL A 46 25.23 20.45 -16.27
CA VAL A 46 24.04 21.11 -16.83
C VAL A 46 23.37 20.21 -17.86
N LEU A 47 24.15 19.51 -18.70
CA LEU A 47 23.61 18.55 -19.65
C LEU A 47 22.90 17.37 -18.95
N THR A 48 23.47 16.87 -17.85
CA THR A 48 22.86 15.80 -17.05
C THR A 48 21.54 16.27 -16.41
N LEU A 49 21.52 17.50 -15.88
CA LEU A 49 20.33 18.09 -15.27
C LEU A 49 19.19 18.29 -16.28
N VAL A 50 19.51 18.84 -17.47
CA VAL A 50 18.53 19.02 -18.57
C VAL A 50 17.99 17.68 -19.03
N GLY A 51 18.84 16.64 -19.12
CA GLY A 51 18.40 15.28 -19.44
C GLY A 51 17.41 14.74 -18.41
N PHE A 52 17.69 14.93 -17.11
CA PHE A 52 16.79 14.51 -16.04
C PHE A 52 15.45 15.27 -16.07
N GLU A 53 15.47 16.59 -16.28
CA GLU A 53 14.25 17.40 -16.44
C GLU A 53 13.41 16.92 -17.63
N ALA A 54 14.03 16.61 -18.77
CA ALA A 54 13.33 16.13 -19.96
C ALA A 54 12.65 14.77 -19.72
N ILE A 55 13.34 13.83 -19.08
CA ILE A 55 12.79 12.50 -18.72
C ILE A 55 11.61 12.65 -17.76
N LEU A 56 11.74 13.50 -16.73
CA LEU A 56 10.66 13.77 -15.78
C LEU A 56 9.45 14.41 -16.47
N ALA A 57 9.67 15.41 -17.33
CA ALA A 57 8.60 16.08 -18.07
C ALA A 57 7.85 15.11 -18.99
N ALA A 58 8.57 14.22 -19.69
CA ALA A 58 7.97 13.20 -20.54
C ALA A 58 7.13 12.20 -19.73
N THR A 59 7.65 11.75 -18.58
CA THR A 59 6.95 10.82 -17.69
C THR A 59 5.69 11.44 -17.09
N LEU A 60 5.76 12.70 -16.64
CA LEU A 60 4.60 13.46 -16.15
C LEU A 60 3.55 13.69 -17.23
N THR A 61 3.97 13.97 -18.46
CA THR A 61 3.06 14.11 -19.61
C THR A 61 2.26 12.82 -19.84
N MET A 62 2.94 11.67 -19.74
CA MET A 62 2.29 10.38 -19.84
C MET A 62 1.30 10.16 -18.68
N ALA A 63 1.69 10.43 -17.44
CA ALA A 63 0.78 10.37 -16.28
C ALA A 63 -0.45 11.27 -16.44
N PHE A 64 -0.27 12.51 -16.90
CA PHE A 64 -1.36 13.45 -17.14
C PHE A 64 -2.31 12.96 -18.24
N SER A 65 -1.80 12.32 -19.28
CA SER A 65 -2.63 11.76 -20.33
C SER A 65 -3.56 10.63 -19.85
N TYR A 66 -3.19 9.92 -18.78
CA TYR A 66 -4.02 8.92 -18.09
C TYR A 66 -4.95 9.54 -17.03
N GLY A 67 -4.51 10.60 -16.34
CA GLY A 67 -5.32 11.29 -15.33
C GLY A 67 -6.40 12.22 -15.91
N LEU A 68 -6.16 12.85 -17.06
CA LEU A 68 -7.07 13.84 -17.66
C LEU A 68 -8.48 13.30 -17.94
N PRO A 69 -8.65 12.08 -18.50
CA PRO A 69 -9.98 11.52 -18.76
C PRO A 69 -10.80 11.30 -17.47
N VAL A 70 -10.15 11.08 -16.33
CA VAL A 70 -10.82 10.90 -15.03
C VAL A 70 -11.42 12.22 -14.54
N LEU A 71 -10.75 13.34 -14.81
CA LEU A 71 -11.15 14.67 -14.35
C LEU A 71 -12.11 15.38 -15.31
N THR A 72 -11.99 15.11 -16.61
CA THR A 72 -12.71 15.84 -17.68
C THR A 72 -13.85 15.06 -18.30
N THR A 73 -13.76 13.73 -18.36
CA THR A 73 -14.79 12.92 -19.00
C THR A 73 -15.77 12.46 -17.94
N THR A 74 -17.05 12.84 -18.09
CA THR A 74 -18.16 12.25 -17.35
C THR A 74 -18.34 10.80 -17.80
N LYS A 75 -17.45 9.91 -17.35
CA LYS A 75 -17.66 8.47 -17.52
C LYS A 75 -19.03 8.12 -16.91
N PRO A 76 -19.84 7.28 -17.58
CA PRO A 76 -21.12 6.84 -17.01
C PRO A 76 -20.87 6.20 -15.64
N TRP A 77 -21.80 6.38 -14.70
CA TRP A 77 -21.70 6.00 -13.27
C TRP A 77 -21.24 4.54 -12.99
N HIS A 78 -21.28 3.67 -14.00
CA HIS A 78 -20.84 2.27 -13.94
C HIS A 78 -19.40 2.00 -14.38
N ALA A 79 -18.71 2.94 -15.03
CA ALA A 79 -17.33 2.76 -15.46
C ALA A 79 -16.37 3.17 -14.33
N ARG A 80 -16.06 2.20 -13.47
CA ARG A 80 -15.12 2.34 -12.34
C ARG A 80 -13.74 2.77 -12.86
N ALA A 81 -13.19 3.84 -12.29
CA ALA A 81 -11.82 4.25 -12.57
C ALA A 81 -10.85 3.19 -12.04
N THR A 82 -9.80 2.90 -12.80
CA THR A 82 -8.77 1.95 -12.34
C THR A 82 -7.89 2.62 -11.28
N PRO A 83 -7.26 1.86 -10.36
CA PRO A 83 -6.38 2.45 -9.34
C PRO A 83 -5.22 3.26 -9.95
N GLU A 84 -4.76 2.91 -11.15
CA GLU A 84 -3.72 3.63 -11.89
C GLU A 84 -4.22 4.97 -12.47
N GLU A 85 -5.46 4.99 -12.96
CA GLU A 85 -6.12 6.23 -13.41
C GLU A 85 -6.29 7.21 -12.22
N ILE A 86 -6.64 6.68 -11.05
CA ILE A 86 -6.80 7.45 -9.81
C ILE A 86 -5.46 8.02 -9.33
N SER A 87 -4.38 7.21 -9.30
CA SER A 87 -3.06 7.70 -8.89
C SER A 87 -2.55 8.79 -9.83
N CYS A 88 -2.73 8.63 -11.14
CA CYS A 88 -2.37 9.64 -12.13
C CYS A 88 -3.18 10.94 -11.99
N ALA A 89 -4.48 10.84 -11.66
CA ALA A 89 -5.31 12.01 -11.39
C ALA A 89 -4.86 12.76 -10.12
N VAL A 90 -4.42 12.03 -9.09
CA VAL A 90 -3.84 12.63 -7.87
C VAL A 90 -2.55 13.37 -8.19
N VAL A 91 -1.63 12.75 -8.95
CA VAL A 91 -0.39 13.41 -9.38
C VAL A 91 -0.70 14.69 -10.13
N MET A 92 -1.66 14.66 -11.06
CA MET A 92 -2.08 15.86 -11.80
C MET A 92 -2.60 16.96 -10.88
N LEU A 93 -3.49 16.64 -9.95
CA LEU A 93 -4.10 17.61 -9.05
C LEU A 93 -3.08 18.23 -8.10
N VAL A 94 -2.10 17.46 -7.66
CA VAL A 94 -0.98 17.95 -6.85
C VAL A 94 -0.05 18.83 -7.69
N SER A 95 0.29 18.43 -8.92
CA SER A 95 1.15 19.19 -9.82
C SER A 95 0.56 20.54 -10.24
N THR A 96 -0.76 20.69 -10.39
CA THR A 96 -1.37 21.99 -10.70
C THR A 96 -1.18 22.98 -9.55
N VAL A 97 -1.21 22.51 -8.30
CA VAL A 97 -0.93 23.34 -7.12
C VAL A 97 0.56 23.70 -7.03
N ALA A 98 1.45 22.83 -7.51
CA ALA A 98 2.88 23.16 -7.58
C ALA A 98 3.17 24.40 -8.45
N GLY A 99 2.37 24.62 -9.49
CA GLY A 99 2.45 25.77 -10.39
C GLY A 99 1.85 27.06 -9.86
N VAL A 100 1.10 27.01 -8.73
CA VAL A 100 0.64 28.23 -8.06
C VAL A 100 1.85 28.88 -7.38
N GLY A 101 2.09 30.15 -7.70
CA GLY A 101 3.25 30.91 -7.19
C GLY A 101 3.32 30.97 -5.66
N ASP A 102 4.50 31.29 -5.15
CA ASP A 102 4.78 31.30 -3.71
C ASP A 102 4.16 32.51 -3.02
N VAL A 103 2.93 32.36 -2.52
CA VAL A 103 2.27 33.37 -1.69
C VAL A 103 2.58 33.11 -0.22
N ARG A 104 3.30 34.04 0.42
CA ARG A 104 3.74 33.96 1.82
C ARG A 104 3.11 35.06 2.69
N PRO A 105 1.94 34.83 3.29
CA PRO A 105 1.45 35.70 4.36
C PRO A 105 2.16 35.34 5.68
N GLY A 106 3.38 35.85 5.87
CA GLY A 106 4.16 35.65 7.11
C GLY A 106 4.98 34.35 7.15
N PRO A 107 5.07 33.64 8.30
CA PRO A 107 5.89 32.42 8.44
C PRO A 107 5.26 31.17 7.82
N VAL A 108 4.05 31.28 7.27
CA VAL A 108 3.27 30.17 6.71
C VAL A 108 3.27 30.27 5.19
N MET A 109 3.64 29.17 4.52
CA MET A 109 3.57 29.06 3.07
C MET A 109 2.18 28.55 2.65
N LEU A 110 1.38 29.40 2.00
CA LEU A 110 0.00 29.04 1.62
C LEU A 110 -0.04 27.78 0.73
N LYS A 111 0.97 27.64 -0.13
CA LYS A 111 1.20 26.46 -0.97
C LYS A 111 1.20 25.16 -0.16
N ASN A 112 1.93 25.11 0.95
CA ASN A 112 2.05 23.91 1.78
C ASN A 112 0.72 23.56 2.46
N VAL A 113 -0.06 24.58 2.84
CA VAL A 113 -1.39 24.41 3.42
C VAL A 113 -2.36 23.82 2.40
N THR A 114 -2.37 24.34 1.16
CA THR A 114 -3.23 23.81 0.09
C THR A 114 -2.87 22.37 -0.27
N VAL A 115 -1.58 22.09 -0.38
CA VAL A 115 -1.06 20.75 -0.68
C VAL A 115 -1.42 19.76 0.44
N ALA A 116 -1.27 20.15 1.71
CA ALA A 116 -1.68 19.34 2.86
C ALA A 116 -3.21 19.12 2.89
N LEU A 117 -4.01 20.15 2.59
CA LEU A 117 -5.47 20.06 2.53
C LEU A 117 -5.94 19.02 1.49
N ILE A 118 -5.31 19.02 0.32
CA ILE A 118 -5.57 18.06 -0.75
C ILE A 118 -5.18 16.65 -0.31
N ALA A 119 -4.01 16.48 0.31
CA ALA A 119 -3.56 15.18 0.81
C ALA A 119 -4.52 14.60 1.85
N ILE A 120 -4.95 15.41 2.84
CA ILE A 120 -5.95 15.00 3.86
C ILE A 120 -7.28 14.63 3.20
N GLY A 121 -7.73 15.43 2.23
CA GLY A 121 -8.96 15.14 1.50
C GLY A 121 -8.90 13.80 0.75
N LEU A 122 -7.85 13.58 -0.04
CA LEU A 122 -7.67 12.35 -0.80
C LEU A 122 -7.51 11.13 0.13
N ALA A 123 -6.81 11.29 1.26
CA ALA A 123 -6.69 10.27 2.29
C ALA A 123 -8.05 9.92 2.92
N TYR A 124 -8.89 10.92 3.18
CA TYR A 124 -10.21 10.72 3.76
C TYR A 124 -11.12 9.89 2.83
N VAL A 125 -11.11 10.19 1.53
CA VAL A 125 -11.95 9.48 0.54
C VAL A 125 -11.35 8.15 0.11
N GLY A 126 -10.09 8.13 -0.29
CA GLY A 126 -9.42 6.95 -0.87
C GLY A 126 -8.73 6.04 0.12
N GLY A 127 -8.67 6.40 1.40
CA GLY A 127 -8.03 5.60 2.44
C GLY A 127 -6.51 5.81 2.49
N SER A 128 -5.84 4.96 3.26
CA SER A 128 -4.40 5.06 3.55
C SER A 128 -3.52 4.99 2.31
N GLY A 129 -3.80 4.09 1.37
CA GLY A 129 -3.00 3.94 0.14
C GLY A 129 -3.06 5.18 -0.75
N LEU A 130 -4.27 5.73 -0.98
CA LEU A 130 -4.41 6.96 -1.77
C LEU A 130 -3.85 8.17 -1.03
N GLY A 131 -4.03 8.23 0.29
CA GLY A 131 -3.46 9.26 1.15
C GLY A 131 -1.93 9.27 1.13
N ALA A 132 -1.29 8.10 1.17
CA ALA A 132 0.16 7.96 1.09
C ALA A 132 0.70 8.40 -0.29
N ALA A 133 0.05 7.99 -1.38
CA ALA A 133 0.44 8.40 -2.73
C ALA A 133 0.24 9.91 -2.95
N ALA A 134 -0.89 10.45 -2.50
CA ALA A 134 -1.16 11.88 -2.51
C ALA A 134 -0.14 12.65 -1.66
N GLY A 135 0.17 12.15 -0.47
CA GLY A 135 1.15 12.72 0.45
C GLY A 135 2.57 12.71 -0.12
N ALA A 136 3.01 11.61 -0.71
CA ALA A 136 4.36 11.50 -1.30
C ALA A 136 4.56 12.49 -2.45
N THR A 137 3.57 12.57 -3.35
CA THR A 137 3.61 13.53 -4.47
C THR A 137 3.47 14.97 -3.98
N ALA A 138 2.61 15.21 -3.00
CA ALA A 138 2.42 16.49 -2.32
C ALA A 138 3.71 16.98 -1.67
N GLY A 139 4.38 16.12 -0.90
CA GLY A 139 5.57 16.46 -0.12
C GLY A 139 6.82 16.74 -0.96
N MET A 140 6.85 16.35 -2.24
CA MET A 140 7.89 16.80 -3.16
C MET A 140 7.81 18.31 -3.43
N ILE A 141 6.62 18.91 -3.38
CA ILE A 141 6.43 20.33 -3.74
C ILE A 141 7.11 21.26 -2.71
N PRO A 142 6.86 21.13 -1.39
CA PRO A 142 7.59 21.91 -0.39
C PRO A 142 9.07 21.55 -0.36
N GLY A 143 9.39 20.28 -0.63
CA GLY A 143 10.75 19.73 -0.60
C GLY A 143 11.68 20.46 -1.57
N VAL A 144 11.25 20.70 -2.81
CA VAL A 144 12.07 21.39 -3.84
C VAL A 144 12.46 22.82 -3.44
N ALA A 145 11.68 23.47 -2.56
CA ALA A 145 11.95 24.84 -2.10
C ALA A 145 12.82 24.92 -0.83
N SER A 146 13.09 23.81 -0.15
CA SER A 146 13.94 23.75 1.04
C SER A 146 15.11 22.78 0.85
N GLN A 147 16.19 22.92 1.61
CA GLN A 147 17.35 22.02 1.53
C GLN A 147 17.05 20.57 2.01
N LEU A 148 15.82 20.27 2.41
CA LEU A 148 15.38 18.98 2.97
C LEU A 148 14.34 18.27 2.09
N ILE A 149 14.63 18.16 0.78
CA ILE A 149 13.76 17.52 -0.22
C ILE A 149 13.24 16.12 0.22
N PRO A 150 14.07 15.20 0.77
CA PRO A 150 13.61 13.85 1.11
C PRO A 150 12.70 13.82 2.35
N ALA A 151 13.01 14.65 3.34
CA ALA A 151 12.29 14.65 4.62
C ALA A 151 10.86 15.18 4.47
N GLY A 152 10.66 16.20 3.64
CA GLY A 152 9.32 16.74 3.33
C GLY A 152 8.41 15.73 2.63
N ALA A 153 8.95 14.99 1.65
CA ALA A 153 8.22 13.93 0.96
C ALA A 153 7.80 12.78 1.89
N GLY A 154 8.73 12.31 2.73
CA GLY A 154 8.46 11.28 3.73
C GLY A 154 7.42 11.70 4.76
N ALA A 155 7.54 12.91 5.30
CA ALA A 155 6.61 13.45 6.29
C ALA A 155 5.17 13.53 5.74
N PHE A 156 4.98 14.06 4.53
CA PHE A 156 3.64 14.15 3.93
C PHE A 156 3.10 12.77 3.52
N ALA A 157 3.94 11.85 3.05
CA ALA A 157 3.53 10.48 2.73
C ALA A 157 3.00 9.76 3.99
N PHE A 158 3.76 9.85 5.09
CA PHE A 158 3.37 9.24 6.36
C PHE A 158 2.16 9.94 7.00
N GLY A 159 2.09 11.27 6.92
CA GLY A 159 0.92 12.05 7.31
C GLY A 159 -0.33 11.65 6.52
N GLY A 160 -0.22 11.51 5.20
CA GLY A 160 -1.33 11.07 4.34
C GLY A 160 -1.79 9.64 4.62
N LEU A 161 -0.83 8.74 4.89
CA LEU A 161 -1.11 7.37 5.30
C LEU A 161 -1.91 7.33 6.63
N LEU A 162 -1.42 8.03 7.67
CA LEU A 162 -2.07 8.08 8.99
C LEU A 162 -3.41 8.81 8.93
N SER A 163 -3.53 9.85 8.11
CA SER A 163 -4.80 10.52 7.83
C SER A 163 -5.84 9.54 7.28
N GLY A 164 -5.42 8.70 6.33
CA GLY A 164 -6.28 7.68 5.72
C GLY A 164 -6.59 6.53 6.67
N ALA A 165 -5.65 6.11 7.52
CA ALA A 165 -5.88 5.08 8.54
C ALA A 165 -6.83 5.58 9.65
N PHE A 166 -6.66 6.83 10.10
CA PHE A 166 -7.47 7.41 11.19
C PHE A 166 -8.78 8.02 10.71
N ARG A 167 -9.11 7.92 9.41
CA ARG A 167 -10.45 8.29 8.90
C ARG A 167 -11.58 7.53 9.59
N ILE A 168 -11.28 6.39 10.24
CA ILE A 168 -12.24 5.59 11.02
C ILE A 168 -12.86 6.38 12.17
N PHE A 169 -12.13 7.35 12.73
CA PHE A 169 -12.62 8.29 13.76
C PHE A 169 -13.30 9.52 13.15
N GLY A 170 -13.67 9.44 11.86
CA GLY A 170 -14.27 10.52 11.11
C GLY A 170 -13.27 11.59 10.71
N LYS A 171 -13.80 12.80 10.54
CA LYS A 171 -13.08 13.93 9.94
C LYS A 171 -11.99 14.50 10.85
N ALA A 172 -12.24 14.50 12.16
CA ALA A 172 -11.27 14.87 13.17
C ALA A 172 -10.08 13.89 13.20
N GLY A 173 -10.36 12.58 13.13
CA GLY A 173 -9.33 11.56 13.07
C GLY A 173 -8.37 11.72 11.88
N ALA A 174 -8.91 11.99 10.69
CA ALA A 174 -8.10 12.20 9.50
C ALA A 174 -7.19 13.45 9.61
N ALA A 175 -7.69 14.55 10.17
CA ALA A 175 -6.88 15.76 10.38
C ALA A 175 -5.80 15.56 11.44
N VAL A 176 -6.15 14.95 12.57
CA VAL A 176 -5.20 14.65 13.65
C VAL A 176 -4.15 13.64 13.18
N GLY A 177 -4.54 12.61 12.45
CA GLY A 177 -3.61 11.63 11.88
C GLY A 177 -2.60 12.26 10.93
N PHE A 178 -3.03 13.19 10.08
CA PHE A 178 -2.11 13.95 9.22
C PHE A 178 -1.14 14.81 10.03
N PHE A 179 -1.67 15.57 11.00
CA PHE A 179 -0.87 16.44 11.84
C PHE A 179 0.18 15.66 12.62
N LEU A 180 -0.21 14.56 13.26
CA LEU A 180 0.69 13.70 14.03
C LEU A 180 1.70 12.99 13.14
N GLY A 181 1.29 12.50 11.96
CA GLY A 181 2.21 11.83 11.04
C GLY A 181 3.24 12.78 10.42
N ALA A 182 2.79 13.88 9.84
CA ALA A 182 3.67 14.82 9.17
C ALA A 182 4.60 15.54 10.15
N THR A 183 4.05 16.02 11.28
CA THR A 183 4.87 16.71 12.30
C THR A 183 5.73 15.72 13.09
N GLY A 184 5.23 14.51 13.34
CA GLY A 184 5.94 13.46 14.07
C GLY A 184 7.23 13.05 13.37
N LEU A 185 7.20 12.86 12.05
CA LEU A 185 8.41 12.54 11.28
C LEU A 185 9.40 13.71 11.23
N LEU A 186 8.90 14.94 11.23
CA LEU A 186 9.74 16.15 11.21
C LEU A 186 10.42 16.42 12.56
N LEU A 187 9.91 15.92 13.69
CA LEU A 187 10.55 16.06 15.00
C LEU A 187 11.97 15.48 15.02
N GLU A 188 12.21 14.42 14.26
CA GLU A 188 13.52 13.76 14.22
C GLU A 188 14.51 14.44 13.26
N MET A 189 14.03 15.28 12.34
CA MET A 189 14.80 15.76 11.19
C MET A 189 14.91 17.29 11.12
N ALA A 190 13.99 18.04 11.71
CA ALA A 190 13.88 19.49 11.58
C ALA A 190 14.40 20.24 12.82
N THR A 191 14.90 21.45 12.62
CA THR A 191 15.29 22.33 13.74
C THR A 191 14.05 22.88 14.46
N PRO A 192 14.16 23.29 15.76
CA PRO A 192 13.00 23.78 16.52
C PRO A 192 12.29 24.98 15.89
N ALA A 193 13.03 25.85 15.20
CA ALA A 193 12.49 27.03 14.52
C ALA A 193 11.69 26.64 13.25
N GLU A 194 12.16 25.67 12.49
CA GLU A 194 11.48 25.17 11.29
C GLU A 194 10.25 24.32 11.64
N LEU A 195 10.37 23.52 12.71
CA LEU A 195 9.28 22.67 13.20
C LEU A 195 8.05 23.49 13.56
N ALA A 196 8.20 24.62 14.25
CA ALA A 196 7.07 25.47 14.63
C ALA A 196 6.31 26.00 13.41
N GLY A 197 7.03 26.44 12.37
CA GLY A 197 6.42 26.90 11.11
C GLY A 197 5.69 25.78 10.36
N LYS A 198 6.32 24.60 10.24
CA LYS A 198 5.71 23.43 9.56
C LYS A 198 4.52 22.86 10.32
N ALA A 199 4.61 22.77 11.65
CA ALA A 199 3.50 22.35 12.50
C ALA A 199 2.31 23.31 12.35
N ALA A 200 2.55 24.62 12.29
CA ALA A 200 1.50 25.61 12.04
C ALA A 200 0.85 25.41 10.66
N GLU A 201 1.63 25.14 9.60
CA GLU A 201 1.11 24.83 8.26
C GLU A 201 0.22 23.57 8.26
N HIS A 202 0.67 22.49 8.89
CA HIS A 202 -0.09 21.23 8.98
C HIS A 202 -1.36 21.38 9.84
N GLY A 203 -1.25 22.08 10.96
CA GLY A 203 -2.37 22.36 11.86
C GLY A 203 -3.43 23.23 11.19
N LEU A 204 -3.02 24.27 10.46
CA LEU A 204 -3.93 25.13 9.71
C LEU A 204 -4.66 24.36 8.60
N ALA A 205 -3.96 23.49 7.87
CA ALA A 205 -4.56 22.63 6.87
C ALA A 205 -5.60 21.67 7.48
N GLY A 206 -5.29 21.06 8.62
CA GLY A 206 -6.22 20.21 9.37
C GLY A 206 -7.46 20.97 9.85
N MET A 207 -7.27 22.18 10.41
CA MET A 207 -8.38 23.01 10.88
C MET A 207 -9.29 23.45 9.71
N LEU A 208 -8.69 23.87 8.60
CA LEU A 208 -9.43 24.23 7.39
C LEU A 208 -10.20 23.02 6.83
N PHE A 209 -9.60 21.83 6.86
CA PHE A 209 -10.27 20.60 6.49
C PHE A 209 -11.50 20.36 7.38
N LEU A 210 -11.41 20.55 8.70
CA LEU A 210 -12.53 20.37 9.62
C LEU A 210 -13.71 21.31 9.32
N VAL A 211 -13.42 22.57 8.99
CA VAL A 211 -14.44 23.58 8.66
C VAL A 211 -15.10 23.30 7.30
N LEU A 212 -14.39 22.66 6.35
CA LEU A 212 -14.88 22.46 4.99
C LEU A 212 -16.10 21.52 4.91
N PRO A 213 -17.26 21.90 4.36
CA PRO A 213 -18.47 21.06 4.42
C PRO A 213 -18.30 19.70 3.69
N LEU A 214 -18.56 18.60 4.41
CA LEU A 214 -18.55 17.22 3.92
C LEU A 214 -19.33 16.97 2.60
N PRO A 215 -20.52 17.56 2.36
CA PRO A 215 -21.28 17.28 1.13
C PRO A 215 -20.60 17.79 -0.15
N ALA A 216 -19.84 18.89 -0.09
CA ALA A 216 -19.06 19.38 -1.23
C ALA A 216 -17.91 18.42 -1.57
N PHE A 217 -17.29 17.85 -0.53
CA PHE A 217 -16.19 16.91 -0.69
C PHE A 217 -16.67 15.55 -1.20
N PHE A 218 -17.76 15.02 -0.65
CA PHE A 218 -18.37 13.78 -1.13
C PHE A 218 -18.93 13.88 -2.54
N SER A 219 -19.48 15.03 -2.95
CA SER A 219 -19.96 15.22 -4.33
C SER A 219 -18.81 15.42 -5.34
N ALA A 220 -17.66 15.95 -4.91
CA ALA A 220 -16.43 15.92 -5.70
C ALA A 220 -15.86 14.48 -5.81
N ALA A 221 -15.77 13.76 -4.70
CA ALA A 221 -15.33 12.36 -4.66
C ALA A 221 -16.20 11.41 -5.47
N ARG A 222 -17.52 11.64 -5.51
CA ARG A 222 -18.48 10.86 -6.30
C ARG A 222 -18.33 11.13 -7.80
N ARG A 223 -18.06 12.39 -8.18
CA ARG A 223 -17.77 12.78 -9.57
C ARG A 223 -16.45 12.19 -10.07
N LEU A 224 -15.47 12.02 -9.19
CA LEU A 224 -14.17 11.41 -9.50
C LEU A 224 -14.19 9.87 -9.47
N GLY A 225 -15.33 9.24 -9.17
CA GLY A 225 -15.43 7.78 -9.04
C GLY A 225 -14.61 7.19 -7.87
N LEU A 226 -14.12 8.04 -6.97
CA LEU A 226 -13.27 7.67 -5.82
C LEU A 226 -14.07 7.11 -4.64
N THR A 227 -15.40 7.24 -4.68
CA THR A 227 -16.27 6.69 -3.64
C THR A 227 -16.55 5.22 -3.93
N HIS A 228 -16.01 4.33 -3.11
CA HIS A 228 -16.54 2.97 -2.98
C HIS A 228 -18.01 3.11 -2.58
N SER A 229 -18.96 2.80 -3.47
CA SER A 229 -20.38 2.88 -3.16
C SER A 229 -20.70 1.92 -2.02
N GLN A 230 -20.76 2.43 -0.80
CA GLN A 230 -21.41 1.77 0.34
C GLN A 230 -22.94 1.91 0.26
N THR A 231 -23.48 2.56 -0.77
CA THR A 231 -24.92 2.83 -0.93
C THR A 231 -25.60 1.92 -1.97
N GLN A 232 -25.29 0.62 -1.95
CA GLN A 232 -26.11 -0.44 -2.57
C GLN A 232 -26.21 -1.69 -1.68
N ALA A 233 -26.27 -1.49 -0.36
CA ALA A 233 -26.60 -2.56 0.60
C ALA A 233 -27.78 -2.17 1.50
N THR A 234 -28.72 -1.38 0.96
CA THR A 234 -30.08 -1.31 1.48
C THR A 234 -30.91 -2.34 0.71
N GLU A 235 -30.76 -3.61 1.07
CA GLU A 235 -31.76 -4.69 0.94
C GLU A 235 -31.09 -6.04 1.28
N SER A 236 -30.82 -6.23 2.56
CA SER A 236 -31.03 -7.52 3.25
C SER A 236 -30.88 -7.23 4.74
N GLU A 237 -32.01 -7.21 5.42
CA GLU A 237 -32.07 -7.34 6.88
C GLU A 237 -31.25 -8.55 7.34
N GLU A 238 -30.82 -8.51 8.61
CA GLU A 238 -30.15 -9.57 9.37
C GLU A 238 -28.61 -9.65 9.31
N ALA A 239 -27.94 -8.64 9.87
CA ALA A 239 -26.65 -8.86 10.55
C ALA A 239 -26.39 -7.76 11.60
N THR A 240 -27.12 -7.88 12.70
CA THR A 240 -26.99 -7.12 13.95
C THR A 240 -25.54 -7.06 14.45
N VAL A 241 -25.02 -5.84 14.59
CA VAL A 241 -24.09 -5.36 15.63
C VAL A 241 -22.90 -6.29 15.96
N ARG A 242 -21.94 -6.38 15.04
CA ARG A 242 -20.52 -6.70 15.33
C ARG A 242 -19.55 -6.39 14.16
N GLY A 243 -20.07 -6.05 12.98
CA GLY A 243 -19.27 -5.80 11.78
C GLY A 243 -18.52 -4.46 11.73
N THR A 244 -18.90 -3.47 12.52
CA THR A 244 -18.28 -2.14 12.45
C THR A 244 -16.89 -2.09 13.11
N VAL A 245 -16.53 -3.06 13.96
CA VAL A 245 -15.17 -3.13 14.53
C VAL A 245 -14.29 -4.07 13.71
N SER A 246 -14.82 -5.20 13.22
CA SER A 246 -14.05 -6.16 12.40
C SER A 246 -13.66 -5.59 11.04
N ASN A 247 -14.57 -4.87 10.35
CA ASN A 247 -14.21 -4.21 9.08
C ASN A 247 -13.20 -3.08 9.29
N ARG A 248 -13.25 -2.37 10.42
CA ARG A 248 -12.30 -1.28 10.73
C ARG A 248 -10.92 -1.81 11.10
N LEU A 249 -10.86 -2.89 11.88
CA LEU A 249 -9.63 -3.65 12.12
C LEU A 249 -9.07 -4.20 10.82
N HIS A 250 -9.93 -4.60 9.87
CA HIS A 250 -9.49 -5.05 8.56
C HIS A 250 -8.79 -3.93 7.76
N GLU A 251 -9.37 -2.72 7.71
CA GLU A 251 -8.75 -1.55 7.05
C GLU A 251 -7.37 -1.21 7.65
N VAL A 252 -7.23 -1.22 8.99
CA VAL A 252 -5.93 -0.98 9.66
C VAL A 252 -4.94 -2.12 9.38
N SER A 253 -5.40 -3.38 9.44
CA SER A 253 -4.57 -4.54 9.14
C SER A 253 -4.09 -4.56 7.69
N GLN A 254 -4.84 -3.95 6.77
CA GLN A 254 -4.48 -3.83 5.38
C GLN A 254 -3.44 -2.74 5.18
N ALA A 255 -3.59 -1.58 5.82
CA ALA A 255 -2.59 -0.52 5.80
C ALA A 255 -1.23 -0.98 6.37
N PHE A 256 -1.24 -1.70 7.50
CA PHE A 256 -0.02 -2.31 8.06
C PHE A 256 0.59 -3.39 7.16
N ARG A 257 -0.23 -4.15 6.41
CA ARG A 257 0.25 -5.13 5.43
C ARG A 257 0.90 -4.49 4.22
N GLU A 258 0.34 -3.39 3.74
CA GLU A 258 0.89 -2.64 2.61
C GLU A 258 2.21 -1.97 3.01
N LEU A 259 2.29 -1.42 4.22
CA LEU A 259 3.55 -0.95 4.80
C LEU A 259 4.56 -2.09 4.96
N SER A 260 4.17 -3.23 5.54
CA SER A 260 5.09 -4.34 5.78
C SER A 260 5.68 -4.87 4.48
N ARG A 261 4.88 -4.90 3.41
CA ARG A 261 5.34 -5.25 2.05
C ARG A 261 6.35 -4.25 1.49
N ALA A 262 6.23 -2.96 1.82
CA ALA A 262 7.20 -1.94 1.40
C ALA A 262 8.53 -2.02 2.19
N PHE A 263 8.51 -2.63 3.38
CA PHE A 263 9.70 -2.95 4.18
C PHE A 263 10.22 -4.38 3.94
N GLU A 264 9.55 -5.16 3.10
CA GLU A 264 9.96 -6.51 2.74
C GLU A 264 11.08 -6.38 1.70
N PRO A 265 12.32 -6.80 1.99
CA PRO A 265 13.43 -6.62 1.07
C PRO A 265 13.14 -7.34 -0.25
N ASP A 266 13.15 -6.60 -1.35
CA ASP A 266 13.12 -7.15 -2.71
C ASP A 266 14.30 -8.13 -2.86
N GLY A 267 14.02 -9.42 -2.76
CA GLY A 267 15.04 -10.46 -2.93
C GLY A 267 15.00 -11.65 -1.98
N VAL A 268 14.04 -11.76 -1.06
CA VAL A 268 13.80 -13.06 -0.41
C VAL A 268 12.92 -13.89 -1.36
N PRO A 269 13.45 -14.92 -2.03
CA PRO A 269 12.61 -15.83 -2.79
C PRO A 269 11.57 -16.38 -1.82
N GLN A 270 10.29 -16.34 -2.19
CA GLN A 270 9.25 -17.01 -1.43
C GLN A 270 9.78 -18.41 -1.08
N PRO A 271 9.98 -18.74 0.20
CA PRO A 271 10.28 -20.12 0.54
C PRO A 271 9.10 -20.93 0.03
N SER A 272 9.44 -22.08 -0.54
CA SER A 272 8.56 -23.11 -1.05
C SER A 272 7.27 -23.27 -0.22
N PRO A 273 6.20 -23.84 -0.79
CA PRO A 273 4.97 -24.20 -0.08
C PRO A 273 5.20 -25.41 0.85
N GLU A 274 6.28 -25.39 1.62
CA GLU A 274 6.42 -26.18 2.83
C GLU A 274 5.56 -25.50 3.90
N PRO A 275 4.79 -26.27 4.68
CA PRO A 275 4.05 -25.69 5.77
C PRO A 275 5.04 -25.00 6.70
N ASP A 276 4.82 -23.72 6.98
CA ASP A 276 5.65 -22.90 7.86
C ASP A 276 5.72 -23.59 9.24
N ARG A 277 6.75 -24.43 9.43
CA ARG A 277 6.88 -25.35 10.58
C ARG A 277 6.85 -24.57 11.89
N TYR A 278 7.29 -23.31 11.87
CA TYR A 278 7.22 -22.38 12.98
C TYR A 278 5.77 -22.11 13.42
N ARG A 279 4.84 -21.91 12.47
CA ARG A 279 3.41 -21.74 12.76
C ARG A 279 2.77 -23.04 13.27
N LEU A 280 3.17 -24.19 12.74
CA LEU A 280 2.74 -25.49 13.24
C LEU A 280 3.12 -25.67 14.71
N PHE A 281 4.37 -25.36 15.08
CA PHE A 281 4.82 -25.40 16.48
C PHE A 281 4.01 -24.47 17.38
N GLY A 282 3.77 -23.22 16.96
CA GLY A 282 2.95 -22.28 17.73
C GLY A 282 1.52 -22.79 17.97
N ASN A 283 0.89 -23.38 16.95
CA ASN A 283 -0.47 -23.93 17.06
C ASN A 283 -0.53 -25.16 17.98
N ILE A 284 0.49 -26.02 17.97
CA ILE A 284 0.60 -27.16 18.88
C ILE A 284 0.78 -26.67 20.32
N ALA A 285 1.65 -25.69 20.52
CA ALA A 285 1.94 -25.12 21.84
C ALA A 285 0.68 -24.47 22.47
N CYS A 286 -0.08 -23.65 21.71
CA CYS A 286 -1.32 -23.05 22.22
C CYS A 286 -2.40 -24.08 22.55
N ARG A 287 -2.50 -25.19 21.80
CA ARG A 287 -3.59 -26.17 21.98
C ARG A 287 -3.34 -27.18 23.08
N VAL A 288 -2.08 -27.54 23.33
CA VAL A 288 -1.71 -28.64 24.23
C VAL A 288 -0.80 -28.17 25.36
N CYS A 289 0.12 -27.25 25.10
CA CYS A 289 1.14 -26.85 26.06
C CYS A 289 0.70 -25.68 26.95
N GLU A 290 -0.08 -24.73 26.45
CA GLU A 290 -0.47 -23.51 27.18
C GLU A 290 -1.31 -23.78 28.43
N THR A 291 -2.14 -24.83 28.40
CA THR A 291 -2.95 -25.27 29.55
C THR A 291 -2.24 -26.31 30.43
N CYS A 292 -1.00 -26.68 30.11
CA CYS A 292 -0.26 -27.72 30.82
C CYS A 292 0.52 -27.14 32.00
N ALA A 293 0.42 -27.77 33.18
CA ALA A 293 1.15 -27.37 34.38
C ALA A 293 2.69 -27.43 34.22
N SER A 294 3.19 -28.23 33.26
CA SER A 294 4.62 -28.37 32.97
C SER A 294 5.13 -27.40 31.89
N TYR A 295 4.32 -26.41 31.46
CA TYR A 295 4.68 -25.46 30.42
C TYR A 295 6.01 -24.73 30.69
N GLN A 296 6.17 -24.16 31.89
CA GLN A 296 7.39 -23.43 32.26
C GLN A 296 8.63 -24.32 32.23
N GLY A 297 8.52 -25.57 32.68
CA GLY A 297 9.63 -26.53 32.59
C GLY A 297 10.01 -26.82 31.14
N CYS A 298 9.03 -27.18 30.31
CA CYS A 298 9.30 -27.59 28.92
C CYS A 298 9.73 -26.44 28.00
N TRP A 299 9.18 -25.24 28.18
CA TRP A 299 9.34 -24.13 27.24
C TRP A 299 10.21 -22.97 27.74
N GLU A 300 10.43 -22.81 29.04
CA GLU A 300 11.35 -21.79 29.58
C GLU A 300 12.69 -22.41 30.01
N GLN A 301 12.67 -23.56 30.70
CA GLN A 301 13.90 -24.20 31.20
C GLN A 301 14.53 -25.14 30.16
N ASP A 302 13.75 -26.05 29.58
CA ASP A 302 14.24 -27.10 28.67
C ASP A 302 13.85 -26.88 27.19
N PHE A 303 13.74 -25.61 26.77
CA PHE A 303 13.27 -25.22 25.43
C PHE A 303 13.94 -25.99 24.29
N GLN A 304 15.28 -26.09 24.31
CA GLN A 304 16.06 -26.73 23.25
C GLN A 304 15.74 -28.23 23.11
N GLN A 305 15.49 -28.91 24.23
CA GLN A 305 15.20 -30.34 24.23
C GLN A 305 13.76 -30.60 23.77
N THR A 306 12.81 -29.81 24.25
CA THR A 306 11.40 -29.86 23.82
C THR A 306 11.25 -29.56 22.33
N TYR A 307 11.96 -28.53 21.84
CA TYR A 307 11.92 -28.14 20.43
C TYR A 307 12.43 -29.26 19.51
N ARG A 308 13.58 -29.87 19.83
CA ARG A 308 14.11 -31.01 19.05
C ARG A 308 13.15 -32.20 19.05
N GLY A 309 12.61 -32.55 20.22
CA GLY A 309 11.69 -33.69 20.32
C GLY A 309 10.40 -33.49 19.53
N MET A 310 9.85 -32.27 19.50
CA MET A 310 8.69 -31.95 18.64
C MET A 310 9.07 -31.93 17.15
N TYR A 311 10.25 -31.43 16.79
CA TYR A 311 10.73 -31.42 15.42
C TYR A 311 10.85 -32.85 14.86
N ASP A 312 11.42 -33.76 15.66
CA ASP A 312 11.51 -35.17 15.31
C ASP A 312 10.12 -35.80 15.19
N LEU A 313 9.18 -35.46 16.09
CA LEU A 313 7.80 -35.94 16.04
C LEU A 313 7.09 -35.51 14.74
N LEU A 314 7.21 -34.24 14.34
CA LEU A 314 6.64 -33.73 13.08
C LEU A 314 7.27 -34.41 11.87
N THR A 315 8.59 -34.61 11.88
CA THR A 315 9.32 -35.29 10.79
C THR A 315 8.84 -36.74 10.63
N ILE A 316 8.65 -37.46 11.75
CA ILE A 316 8.13 -38.84 11.75
C ILE A 316 6.68 -38.88 11.24
N ALA A 317 5.86 -37.92 11.64
CA ALA A 317 4.47 -37.81 11.21
C ALA A 317 4.33 -37.50 9.70
N GLU A 318 5.19 -36.62 9.19
CA GLU A 318 5.26 -36.28 7.77
C GLU A 318 5.65 -37.51 6.93
N LEU A 319 6.64 -38.29 7.37
CA LEU A 319 7.15 -39.47 6.66
C LEU A 319 6.18 -40.66 6.66
N ASN A 320 5.42 -40.87 7.73
CA ASN A 320 4.61 -42.09 7.90
C ASN A 320 3.11 -41.90 7.56
N HIS A 321 2.70 -40.70 7.13
CA HIS A 321 1.28 -40.37 6.90
C HIS A 321 0.36 -40.72 8.09
N GLY A 322 0.84 -40.49 9.31
CA GLY A 322 0.12 -40.77 10.54
C GLY A 322 1.05 -41.08 11.71
N LEU A 323 0.67 -40.66 12.91
CA LEU A 323 1.42 -40.97 14.13
C LEU A 323 0.80 -42.15 14.87
N LYS A 324 1.56 -43.25 15.01
CA LYS A 324 1.24 -44.31 15.98
C LYS A 324 1.94 -44.01 17.30
N SER A 325 1.27 -44.28 18.42
CA SER A 325 1.77 -44.02 19.78
C SER A 325 3.16 -44.63 20.05
N GLU A 326 3.52 -45.70 19.35
CA GLU A 326 4.80 -46.41 19.43
C GLU A 326 5.99 -45.65 18.80
N LEU A 327 5.74 -44.81 17.79
CA LEU A 327 6.75 -44.07 17.03
C LEU A 327 7.13 -42.72 17.65
N VAL A 328 6.48 -42.34 18.76
CA VAL A 328 6.77 -41.10 19.49
C VAL A 328 8.18 -41.16 20.10
N PRO A 329 9.01 -40.11 19.95
CA PRO A 329 10.33 -40.04 20.58
C PRO A 329 10.27 -40.30 22.08
N LYS A 330 11.19 -41.14 22.59
CA LYS A 330 11.23 -41.55 24.00
C LYS A 330 11.32 -40.37 24.97
N GLN A 331 11.93 -39.26 24.55
CA GLN A 331 12.04 -38.03 25.34
C GLN A 331 10.67 -37.39 25.58
N LEU A 332 9.84 -37.24 24.54
CA LEU A 332 8.48 -36.72 24.69
C LEU A 332 7.59 -37.68 25.50
N ARG A 333 7.76 -39.00 25.33
CA ARG A 333 6.99 -40.00 26.07
C ARG A 333 7.26 -39.96 27.58
N ALA A 334 8.48 -39.61 27.99
CA ALA A 334 8.86 -39.55 29.39
C ALA A 334 8.49 -38.21 30.06
N HIS A 335 8.44 -37.11 29.30
CA HIS A 335 8.30 -35.75 29.84
C HIS A 335 6.91 -35.13 29.62
N CYS A 336 6.15 -35.58 28.62
CA CYS A 336 4.84 -35.03 28.30
C CYS A 336 3.72 -35.77 29.06
N SER A 337 3.03 -35.07 29.96
CA SER A 337 1.85 -35.57 30.67
C SER A 337 0.59 -35.67 29.79
N HIS A 338 0.53 -34.89 28.72
CA HIS A 338 -0.60 -34.83 27.77
C HIS A 338 -0.30 -35.53 26.43
N LEU A 339 0.45 -36.64 26.47
CA LEU A 339 0.86 -37.34 25.24
C LEU A 339 -0.34 -37.84 24.42
N SER A 340 -1.43 -38.24 25.08
CA SER A 340 -2.67 -38.70 24.45
C SER A 340 -3.40 -37.61 23.66
N GLU A 341 -3.18 -36.33 24.00
CA GLU A 341 -3.79 -35.18 23.29
C GLU A 341 -2.82 -34.59 22.26
N LEU A 342 -1.51 -34.67 22.52
CA LEU A 342 -0.48 -34.16 21.63
C LEU A 342 -0.47 -34.89 20.28
N VAL A 343 -0.45 -36.22 20.30
CA VAL A 343 -0.37 -37.05 19.09
C VAL A 343 -1.51 -36.78 18.09
N PRO A 344 -2.80 -36.85 18.48
CA PRO A 344 -3.89 -36.57 17.55
C PRO A 344 -3.94 -35.11 17.10
N THR A 345 -3.49 -34.16 17.94
CA THR A 345 -3.44 -32.74 17.57
C THR A 345 -2.40 -32.47 16.49
N VAL A 346 -1.22 -33.10 16.59
CA VAL A 346 -0.17 -32.99 15.56
C VAL A 346 -0.64 -33.59 14.23
N ASP A 347 -1.28 -34.75 14.27
CA ASP A 347 -1.80 -35.43 13.07
C ASP A 347 -2.88 -34.58 12.38
N TYR A 348 -3.84 -34.07 13.16
CA TYR A 348 -4.88 -33.17 12.67
C TYR A 348 -4.32 -31.89 12.02
N LEU A 349 -3.33 -31.25 12.65
CA LEU A 349 -2.74 -30.02 12.13
C LEU A 349 -1.92 -30.26 10.86
N LEU A 350 -1.24 -31.40 10.75
CA LEU A 350 -0.53 -31.80 9.54
C LEU A 350 -1.48 -32.10 8.39
N ASP A 351 -2.59 -32.78 8.64
CA ASP A 351 -3.61 -33.04 7.62
C ASP A 351 -4.26 -31.75 7.12
N LEU A 352 -4.55 -30.81 8.04
CA LEU A 352 -5.05 -29.48 7.66
C LEU A 352 -4.04 -28.71 6.80
N ALA A 353 -2.75 -28.79 7.14
CA ALA A 353 -1.68 -28.16 6.36
C ALA A 353 -1.57 -28.77 4.95
N ARG A 354 -1.63 -30.11 4.84
CA ARG A 354 -1.63 -30.84 3.56
C ARG A 354 -2.82 -30.44 2.69
N LEU A 355 -4.03 -30.36 3.28
CA LEU A 355 -5.22 -29.91 2.57
C LEU A 355 -5.04 -28.49 2.02
N THR A 356 -4.48 -27.59 2.83
CA THR A 356 -4.28 -26.19 2.44
C THR A 356 -3.33 -26.06 1.24
N VAL A 357 -2.20 -26.78 1.26
CA VAL A 357 -1.23 -26.81 0.15
C VAL A 357 -1.87 -27.40 -1.11
N ASN A 358 -2.65 -28.48 -0.97
CA ASN A 358 -3.36 -29.10 -2.09
C ASN A 358 -4.42 -28.18 -2.69
N TRP A 359 -5.16 -27.43 -1.86
CA TRP A 359 -6.13 -26.43 -2.32
C TRP A 359 -5.47 -25.28 -3.07
N GLN A 360 -4.37 -24.75 -2.53
CA GLN A 360 -3.60 -23.69 -3.18
C GLN A 360 -3.07 -24.14 -4.55
N ARG A 361 -2.53 -25.36 -4.64
CA ARG A 361 -2.07 -25.92 -5.93
C ARG A 361 -3.19 -25.99 -6.97
N ARG A 362 -4.39 -26.45 -6.61
CA ARG A 362 -5.54 -26.49 -7.54
C ARG A 362 -6.00 -25.09 -7.97
N VAL A 363 -5.95 -24.11 -7.07
CA VAL A 363 -6.28 -22.71 -7.39
C VAL A 363 -5.24 -22.12 -8.35
N ASP A 364 -3.95 -22.42 -8.15
CA ASP A 364 -2.89 -21.96 -9.05
C ASP A 364 -2.92 -22.67 -10.41
N GLU A 365 -3.24 -23.97 -10.44
CA GLU A 365 -3.48 -24.73 -11.67
C GLU A 365 -4.69 -24.20 -12.44
N SER A 366 -5.80 -23.84 -11.78
CA SER A 366 -6.96 -23.23 -12.44
C SER A 366 -6.66 -21.83 -12.99
N ARG A 367 -5.82 -21.06 -12.30
CA ARG A 367 -5.32 -19.74 -12.77
C ARG A 367 -4.25 -19.86 -13.86
N GLY A 368 -3.47 -20.94 -13.87
CA GLY A 368 -2.48 -21.27 -14.89
C GLY A 368 -3.08 -21.87 -16.16
N GLY A 369 -4.11 -22.71 -16.02
CA GLY A 369 -4.83 -23.36 -17.11
C GLY A 369 -5.55 -22.38 -18.03
N GLY A 370 -6.02 -21.24 -17.50
CA GLY A 370 -6.55 -20.14 -18.31
C GLY A 370 -5.50 -19.48 -19.23
N ARG A 371 -4.21 -19.56 -18.88
CA ARG A 371 -3.10 -19.05 -19.71
C ARG A 371 -2.58 -20.10 -20.70
N ALA A 372 -2.61 -21.38 -20.36
CA ALA A 372 -2.24 -22.47 -21.26
C ALA A 372 -3.29 -22.71 -22.37
N ALA A 373 -4.58 -22.61 -22.05
CA ALA A 373 -5.66 -22.70 -23.04
C ALA A 373 -5.63 -21.52 -24.04
N ALA A 374 -5.16 -20.34 -23.63
CA ALA A 374 -5.00 -19.19 -24.51
C ALA A 374 -3.82 -19.30 -25.49
N TRP A 375 -2.85 -20.19 -25.25
CA TRP A 375 -1.71 -20.42 -26.15
C TRP A 375 -1.96 -21.53 -27.17
N SER A 376 -2.74 -22.57 -26.83
CA SER A 376 -3.06 -23.68 -27.75
C SER A 376 -4.06 -23.32 -28.85
N ILE A 377 -4.94 -22.33 -28.62
CA ILE A 377 -5.92 -21.88 -29.63
C ILE A 377 -5.29 -20.96 -30.70
N LYS A 378 -4.02 -20.57 -30.54
CA LYS A 378 -3.34 -19.65 -31.47
C LYS A 378 -2.38 -20.33 -32.46
N SER A 379 -2.32 -21.67 -32.47
CA SER A 379 -1.43 -22.45 -33.33
C SER A 379 -2.16 -23.45 -34.26
N HIS A 380 -3.43 -23.22 -34.58
CA HIS A 380 -4.13 -23.91 -35.66
C HIS A 380 -4.79 -22.93 -36.62
#